data_AF-A0ABD5V244-F1
#
_entry.id   AF-A0ABD5V244-F1
#
_cell.length_a   1.000
_cell.length_b   1.000
_cell.length_c   1.000
_cell.angle_alpha   90.00
_cell.angle_beta   90.00
_cell.angle_gamma   90.00
#
_symmetry.space_group_name_H-M   'P 1'
#
loop_
_entity.id
_entity.type
_entity.pdbx_description
1 polymer ?
#
loop_
_entity_poly.entity_id
_entity_poly.type
_entity_poly.pdbx_seq_one_letter_code
_entity_poly.pdbx_strand_id
1 'polypeptide(L)'
;MLEDIDHDVFVRIQTDLLVVGDSIMTDRHHASNGNYEDDDPQNQIGGIIPAFSLSGWLRHGMEKVVQERGGTACHPGEANANFRKDGVYNRDLDAGYHPKGDCLEDGNGCVILDLFGGFGNRPGKVMRRPIQFSPVRSSVDYTRGQAEGHYRRLNRNVVSRNPEDNREPLRNAELDAVGNFDGAWHLSFREIKPEFVALLAETIDYLDAHKTDFMHQLGGARNFGGGIVDCELVNPFYNETELRRVFDRGKGKTQKMEEKDDEWADEYLPEFKSALSARVEAES
;
A
#
# COMPACT_ATOMS: atom_id res chain seq x y z
N MET A 1 -9.76 -13.60 -20.71
CA MET A 1 -10.00 -13.36 -19.26
C MET A 1 -8.74 -12.80 -18.60
N LEU A 2 -7.71 -13.60 -18.28
CA LEU A 2 -6.42 -13.05 -17.80
C LEU A 2 -5.59 -12.41 -18.91
N GLU A 3 -5.71 -12.91 -20.14
CA GLU A 3 -4.95 -12.41 -21.32
C GLU A 3 -5.27 -10.95 -21.66
N ASP A 4 -6.40 -10.44 -21.15
CA ASP A 4 -6.89 -9.08 -21.37
C ASP A 4 -6.41 -8.11 -20.28
N ILE A 5 -5.80 -8.62 -19.20
CA ILE A 5 -5.21 -7.82 -18.12
C ILE A 5 -3.71 -7.68 -18.39
N ASP A 6 -3.22 -6.43 -18.44
CA ASP A 6 -1.79 -6.16 -18.50
C ASP A 6 -1.11 -6.70 -17.24
N HIS A 7 0.15 -7.10 -17.33
CA HIS A 7 0.96 -7.44 -16.17
C HIS A 7 1.05 -6.29 -15.16
N ASP A 8 0.82 -5.07 -15.63
CA ASP A 8 0.81 -3.85 -14.85
C ASP A 8 -0.60 -3.49 -14.36
N VAL A 9 -0.73 -3.29 -13.05
CA VAL A 9 -1.96 -2.81 -12.40
C VAL A 9 -1.66 -1.57 -11.56
N PHE A 10 -2.66 -0.70 -11.42
CA PHE A 10 -2.49 0.60 -10.78
C PHE A 10 -3.46 0.75 -9.61
N VAL A 11 -2.96 1.22 -8.48
CA VAL A 11 -3.78 1.60 -7.33
C VAL A 11 -3.76 3.11 -7.23
N ARG A 12 -4.91 3.76 -7.27
CA ARG A 12 -5.00 5.17 -6.92
C ARG A 12 -4.82 5.31 -5.42
N ILE A 13 -3.98 6.25 -5.02
CA ILE A 13 -3.73 6.59 -3.62
C ILE A 13 -3.99 8.08 -3.46
N GLN A 14 -4.87 8.42 -2.52
CA GLN A 14 -5.12 9.80 -2.13
C GLN A 14 -4.93 9.98 -0.63
N THR A 15 -4.33 11.09 -0.24
CA THR A 15 -4.21 11.45 1.17
C THR A 15 -4.07 12.95 1.35
N ASP A 16 -4.86 13.50 2.28
CA ASP A 16 -4.83 14.92 2.59
C ASP A 16 -3.50 15.34 3.23
N LEU A 17 -2.93 14.47 4.06
CA LEU A 17 -1.70 14.69 4.81
C LEU A 17 -1.01 13.36 5.11
N LEU A 18 0.19 13.22 4.57
CA LEU A 18 1.11 12.14 4.81
C LEU A 18 2.33 12.65 5.57
N VAL A 19 2.49 12.30 6.85
CA VAL A 19 3.61 12.80 7.68
C VAL A 19 4.92 12.15 7.24
N VAL A 20 5.92 13.00 6.96
CA VAL A 20 7.25 12.58 6.54
C VAL A 20 8.03 12.09 7.76
N GLY A 21 7.93 10.80 8.05
CA GLY A 21 8.86 10.08 8.94
C GLY A 21 9.95 9.35 8.15
N ASP A 22 10.57 8.32 8.73
CA ASP A 22 11.57 7.45 8.05
C ASP A 22 11.05 6.71 6.80
N SER A 23 9.74 6.85 6.52
CA SER A 23 9.03 6.12 5.48
C SER A 23 8.85 6.90 4.18
N ILE A 24 9.34 8.14 4.06
CA ILE A 24 9.29 8.96 2.84
C ILE A 24 10.67 9.56 2.60
N MET A 25 11.27 9.29 1.45
CA MET A 25 12.54 9.88 1.05
C MET A 25 12.27 11.14 0.26
N THR A 26 12.74 12.26 0.77
CA THR A 26 12.62 13.55 0.09
C THR A 26 13.95 13.87 -0.59
N ASP A 27 13.93 14.50 -1.76
CA ASP A 27 15.16 14.99 -2.41
C ASP A 27 15.81 16.18 -1.65
N ARG A 28 15.28 16.53 -0.46
CA ARG A 28 15.73 17.55 0.50
C ARG A 28 17.09 17.27 1.16
N HIS A 29 17.96 16.44 0.57
CA HIS A 29 19.26 16.04 1.15
C HIS A 29 20.25 17.21 1.42
N HIS A 30 19.85 18.47 1.21
CA HIS A 30 20.69 19.65 1.41
C HIS A 30 20.17 20.73 2.37
N ALA A 31 19.01 20.58 3.03
CA ALA A 31 18.54 21.61 3.96
C ALA A 31 18.12 21.01 5.31
N SER A 32 18.90 21.34 6.35
CA SER A 32 18.62 21.09 7.76
C SER A 32 17.21 21.53 8.17
N ASN A 33 16.67 20.93 9.25
CA ASN A 33 15.38 21.23 9.90
C ASN A 33 15.08 22.72 10.22
N GLY A 34 15.98 23.66 9.91
CA GLY A 34 15.86 25.09 10.19
C GLY A 34 15.58 25.99 8.99
N ASN A 35 15.69 25.52 7.74
CA ASN A 35 15.65 26.37 6.54
C ASN A 35 14.41 26.10 5.69
N TYR A 36 13.22 26.37 6.22
CA TYR A 36 12.00 26.40 5.43
C TYR A 36 11.57 27.84 5.23
N GLU A 37 11.60 28.31 3.99
CA GLU A 37 10.97 29.56 3.55
C GLU A 37 9.88 29.21 2.53
N ASP A 38 8.65 29.70 2.74
CA ASP A 38 7.45 29.36 1.94
C ASP A 38 7.63 29.68 0.44
N ASP A 39 8.58 30.54 0.09
CA ASP A 39 8.91 30.99 -1.26
C ASP A 39 10.22 30.41 -1.82
N ASP A 40 10.91 29.53 -1.10
CA ASP A 40 12.14 28.89 -1.59
C ASP A 40 11.81 27.95 -2.79
N PRO A 41 12.39 28.19 -3.98
CA PRO A 41 12.23 27.31 -5.13
C PRO A 41 12.65 25.85 -4.85
N GLN A 42 13.51 25.60 -3.88
CA GLN A 42 13.90 24.25 -3.45
C GLN A 42 12.80 23.52 -2.64
N ASN A 43 11.80 24.24 -2.12
CA ASN A 43 10.62 23.62 -1.50
C ASN A 43 9.59 23.13 -2.55
N GLN A 44 9.90 23.27 -3.84
CA GLN A 44 9.15 22.68 -4.97
C GLN A 44 9.74 21.35 -5.46
N ILE A 45 10.73 20.79 -4.75
CA ILE A 45 11.37 19.53 -5.15
C ILE A 45 10.47 18.37 -4.72
N GLY A 46 10.25 17.41 -5.60
CA GLY A 46 9.44 16.22 -5.34
C GLY A 46 10.01 15.29 -4.26
N GLY A 47 9.48 14.07 -4.22
CA GLY A 47 9.99 13.04 -3.32
C GLY A 47 9.55 11.65 -3.72
N ILE A 48 9.86 10.67 -2.87
CA ILE A 48 9.60 9.26 -3.10
C ILE A 48 8.97 8.64 -1.86
N ILE A 49 7.81 8.00 -2.04
CA ILE A 49 7.33 6.98 -1.11
C ILE A 49 8.04 5.67 -1.46
N PRO A 50 8.92 5.13 -0.61
CA PRO A 50 9.70 3.93 -0.88
C PRO A 50 8.80 2.70 -1.04
N ALA A 51 9.18 1.82 -1.97
CA ALA A 51 8.50 0.56 -2.20
C ALA A 51 8.39 -0.31 -0.94
N PHE A 52 9.35 -0.21 -0.01
CA PHE A 52 9.35 -1.01 1.21
C PHE A 52 8.16 -0.66 2.13
N SER A 53 7.89 0.63 2.34
CA SER A 53 6.76 1.11 3.16
C SER A 53 5.43 0.66 2.56
N LEU A 54 5.25 0.89 1.26
CA LEU A 54 4.06 0.48 0.51
C LEU A 54 3.88 -1.04 0.50
N SER A 55 4.98 -1.78 0.38
CA SER A 55 4.95 -3.24 0.39
C SER A 55 4.57 -3.82 1.74
N GLY A 56 5.01 -3.22 2.85
CA GLY A 56 4.63 -3.68 4.19
C GLY A 56 3.13 -3.46 4.43
N TRP A 57 2.63 -2.29 4.06
CA TRP A 57 1.22 -1.92 4.14
C TRP A 57 0.33 -2.85 3.31
N LEU A 58 0.65 -3.03 2.02
CA LEU A 58 -0.11 -3.93 1.15
C LEU A 58 -0.08 -5.38 1.66
N ARG A 59 1.10 -5.87 2.07
CA ARG A 59 1.23 -7.22 2.61
C ARG A 59 0.33 -7.40 3.83
N HIS A 60 0.32 -6.43 4.73
CA HIS A 60 -0.49 -6.51 5.94
C HIS A 60 -2.00 -6.59 5.62
N GLY A 61 -2.48 -5.80 4.67
CA GLY A 61 -3.86 -5.89 4.20
C GLY A 61 -4.17 -7.25 3.55
N MET A 62 -3.27 -7.78 2.71
CA MET A 62 -3.42 -9.10 2.10
C MET A 62 -3.49 -10.22 3.14
N GLU A 63 -2.64 -10.15 4.17
CA GLU A 63 -2.66 -11.10 5.29
C GLU A 63 -4.00 -11.06 6.03
N LYS A 64 -4.58 -9.86 6.22
CA LYS A 64 -5.90 -9.70 6.86
C LYS A 64 -7.02 -10.30 6.03
N VAL A 65 -7.06 -10.03 4.73
CA VAL A 65 -8.06 -10.60 3.81
C VAL A 65 -8.01 -12.13 3.82
N VAL A 66 -6.81 -12.73 3.78
CA VAL A 66 -6.66 -14.20 3.87
C VAL A 66 -7.17 -14.74 5.20
N GLN A 67 -6.87 -14.05 6.31
CA GLN A 67 -7.33 -14.44 7.65
C GLN A 67 -8.86 -14.34 7.80
N GLU A 68 -9.50 -13.31 7.23
CA GLU A 68 -10.97 -13.15 7.25
C GLU A 68 -11.69 -14.24 6.44
N ARG A 69 -10.99 -14.84 5.48
CA ARG A 69 -11.44 -16.00 4.70
C ARG A 69 -11.20 -17.33 5.40
N GLY A 70 -10.69 -17.32 6.64
CA GLY A 70 -10.42 -18.52 7.44
C GLY A 70 -9.07 -19.17 7.17
N GLY A 71 -8.25 -18.61 6.27
CA GLY A 71 -6.91 -19.10 6.00
C GLY A 71 -5.86 -18.60 6.99
N THR A 72 -4.64 -19.12 6.86
CA THR A 72 -3.48 -18.63 7.62
C THR A 72 -2.44 -17.98 6.71
N ALA A 73 -1.78 -16.94 7.21
CA ALA A 73 -0.76 -16.22 6.45
C ALA A 73 0.66 -16.64 6.82
N CYS A 74 1.57 -16.63 5.83
CA CYS A 74 2.98 -16.92 6.08
C CYS A 74 3.61 -15.82 6.94
N HIS A 75 4.20 -16.21 8.07
CA HIS A 75 4.86 -15.26 8.97
C HIS A 75 5.97 -14.45 8.24
N PRO A 76 6.10 -13.12 8.49
CA PRO A 76 7.10 -12.28 7.80
C PRO A 76 8.55 -12.55 8.25
N GLY A 77 8.74 -12.87 9.53
CA GLY A 77 10.03 -13.26 10.10
C GLY A 77 10.26 -14.77 10.13
N GLU A 78 11.52 -15.20 10.13
CA GLU A 78 11.88 -16.60 10.34
C GLU A 78 11.86 -16.96 11.83
N ALA A 79 11.58 -18.23 12.14
CA ALA A 79 11.48 -18.72 13.52
C ALA A 79 12.80 -18.58 14.32
N ASN A 80 13.94 -18.58 13.62
CA ASN A 80 15.28 -18.44 14.16
C ASN A 80 15.85 -17.01 14.03
N ALA A 81 15.05 -16.03 13.58
CA ALA A 81 15.55 -14.67 13.38
C ALA A 81 16.01 -14.08 14.73
N ASN A 82 17.18 -13.42 14.74
CA ASN A 82 17.78 -12.75 15.91
C ASN A 82 16.87 -11.69 16.59
N PHE A 83 15.70 -11.39 16.01
CA PHE A 83 14.70 -10.44 16.50
C PHE A 83 13.47 -11.12 17.12
N ARG A 84 13.50 -12.44 17.39
CA ARG A 84 12.43 -13.14 18.13
C ARG A 84 12.34 -12.56 19.55
N LYS A 85 11.56 -11.49 19.71
CA LYS A 85 11.15 -11.02 21.02
C LYS A 85 10.22 -12.09 21.60
N ASP A 86 10.53 -12.55 22.81
CA ASP A 86 9.71 -13.55 23.50
C ASP A 86 8.25 -13.08 23.57
N GLY A 87 7.33 -14.01 23.26
CA GLY A 87 5.89 -13.76 23.21
C GLY A 87 5.36 -13.12 21.94
N VAL A 88 6.16 -12.37 21.16
CA VAL A 88 5.68 -11.74 19.91
C VAL A 88 5.42 -12.78 18.84
N TYR A 89 6.39 -13.68 18.61
CA TYR A 89 6.25 -14.72 17.59
C TYR A 89 5.06 -15.64 17.84
N ASN A 90 4.89 -16.12 19.07
CA ASN A 90 3.77 -17.01 19.41
C ASN A 90 2.43 -16.29 19.30
N ARG A 91 2.36 -15.02 19.73
CA ARG A 91 1.15 -14.20 19.54
C ARG A 91 0.80 -14.03 18.08
N ASP A 92 1.80 -13.84 17.22
CA ASP A 92 1.57 -13.72 15.79
C ASP A 92 1.05 -15.07 15.24
N LEU A 93 1.56 -16.22 15.69
CA LEU A 93 0.96 -17.53 15.33
C LEU A 93 -0.51 -17.64 15.76
N ASP A 94 -0.82 -17.26 17.00
CA ASP A 94 -2.19 -17.25 17.54
C ASP A 94 -3.12 -16.26 16.79
N ALA A 95 -2.54 -15.29 16.08
CA ALA A 95 -3.25 -14.28 15.30
C ALA A 95 -3.48 -14.69 13.82
N GLY A 96 -3.35 -15.98 13.50
CA GLY A 96 -3.63 -16.51 12.17
C GLY A 96 -2.42 -16.53 11.24
N TYR A 97 -1.20 -16.63 11.79
CA TYR A 97 0.01 -16.87 11.02
C TYR A 97 0.52 -18.29 11.21
N HIS A 98 1.07 -18.90 10.16
CA HIS A 98 1.84 -20.14 10.26
C HIS A 98 3.35 -19.84 10.18
N PRO A 99 4.21 -20.72 10.73
CA PRO A 99 5.65 -20.54 10.64
C PRO A 99 6.12 -20.42 9.18
N LYS A 100 7.07 -19.52 8.95
CA LYS A 100 7.53 -19.19 7.60
C LYS A 100 8.15 -20.43 6.94
N GLY A 101 7.55 -20.86 5.84
CA GLY A 101 8.00 -22.01 5.06
C GLY A 101 7.21 -23.29 5.29
N ASP A 102 6.37 -23.38 6.32
CA ASP A 102 5.58 -24.60 6.61
C ASP A 102 4.55 -24.88 5.51
N CYS A 103 4.08 -23.85 4.80
CA CYS A 103 3.17 -24.01 3.67
C CYS A 103 3.82 -24.61 2.40
N LEU A 104 5.12 -24.94 2.42
CA LEU A 104 5.86 -25.36 1.23
C LEU A 104 5.85 -26.87 0.95
N GLU A 105 5.26 -27.68 1.84
CA GLU A 105 5.34 -29.15 1.73
C GLU A 105 4.77 -29.66 0.38
N ASP A 106 3.75 -28.99 -0.18
CA ASP A 106 3.07 -29.39 -1.44
C ASP A 106 2.96 -28.27 -2.51
N GLY A 107 4.06 -27.58 -2.82
CA GLY A 107 4.15 -26.76 -4.05
C GLY A 107 4.60 -25.31 -3.82
N ASN A 108 3.79 -24.34 -4.25
CA ASN A 108 4.17 -22.93 -4.29
C ASN A 108 4.16 -22.22 -2.93
N GLY A 109 3.58 -22.83 -1.88
CA GLY A 109 3.33 -22.14 -0.61
C GLY A 109 1.94 -21.54 -0.53
N CYS A 110 1.65 -20.90 0.58
CA CYS A 110 0.41 -20.13 0.71
C CYS A 110 0.39 -18.94 -0.27
N VAL A 111 -0.78 -18.41 -0.59
CA VAL A 111 -0.92 -17.28 -1.54
C VAL A 111 -0.03 -16.08 -1.20
N ILE A 112 0.16 -15.79 0.10
CA ILE A 112 1.04 -14.70 0.58
C ILE A 112 2.51 -14.99 0.25
N LEU A 113 2.98 -16.22 0.49
CA LEU A 113 4.37 -16.59 0.19
C LEU A 113 4.60 -16.66 -1.33
N ASP A 114 3.64 -17.12 -2.12
CA ASP A 114 3.76 -17.16 -3.57
C ASP A 114 3.86 -15.74 -4.16
N LEU A 115 3.09 -14.79 -3.63
CA LEU A 115 3.12 -13.39 -4.07
C LEU A 115 4.37 -12.64 -3.64
N PHE A 116 4.74 -12.70 -2.35
CA PHE A 116 5.83 -11.88 -1.80
C PHE A 116 7.20 -12.57 -1.84
N GLY A 117 7.23 -13.90 -1.86
CA GLY A 117 8.44 -14.71 -1.83
C GLY A 117 9.29 -14.45 -0.58
N GLY A 118 10.61 -14.55 -0.74
CA GLY A 118 11.57 -14.20 0.31
C GLY A 118 11.83 -15.32 1.34
N PHE A 119 11.65 -16.57 0.93
CA PHE A 119 12.09 -17.77 1.64
C PHE A 119 12.62 -18.81 0.65
N GLY A 120 13.66 -19.56 1.01
CA GLY A 120 14.16 -20.69 0.21
C GLY A 120 14.54 -20.35 -1.24
N ASN A 121 15.08 -19.14 -1.49
CA ASN A 121 15.39 -18.61 -2.83
C ASN A 121 14.18 -18.52 -3.79
N ARG A 122 12.96 -18.42 -3.24
CA ARG A 122 11.73 -18.21 -4.03
C ARG A 122 11.49 -16.72 -4.27
N PRO A 123 11.56 -16.25 -5.52
CA PRO A 123 11.26 -14.86 -5.83
C PRO A 123 9.76 -14.59 -5.69
N GLY A 124 9.40 -13.41 -5.18
CA GLY A 124 8.01 -12.96 -5.21
C GLY A 124 7.52 -12.71 -6.64
N LYS A 125 6.21 -12.87 -6.83
CA LYS A 125 5.50 -12.70 -8.11
C LYS A 125 4.90 -11.31 -8.29
N VAL A 126 4.89 -10.46 -7.27
CA VAL A 126 4.49 -9.04 -7.40
C VAL A 126 5.66 -8.08 -7.18
N MET A 127 5.88 -7.21 -8.15
CA MET A 127 6.82 -6.10 -8.08
C MET A 127 6.08 -4.84 -7.65
N ARG A 128 6.58 -4.19 -6.60
CA ARG A 128 6.01 -2.97 -6.03
C ARG A 128 6.95 -1.82 -6.38
N ARG A 129 6.52 -0.87 -7.22
CA ARG A 129 7.36 0.30 -7.54
C ARG A 129 7.21 1.36 -6.44
N PRO A 130 8.26 2.14 -6.17
CA PRO A 130 8.11 3.33 -5.34
C PRO A 130 7.19 4.35 -6.04
N ILE A 131 6.57 5.25 -5.28
CA ILE A 131 5.78 6.35 -5.85
C ILE A 131 6.63 7.61 -5.83
N GLN A 132 6.99 8.10 -7.02
CA GLN A 132 7.58 9.42 -7.16
C GLN A 132 6.46 10.46 -7.13
N PHE A 133 6.63 11.54 -6.38
CA PHE A 133 5.67 12.62 -6.35
C PHE A 133 6.30 13.97 -6.64
N SER A 134 5.50 14.87 -7.21
CA SER A 134 5.91 16.23 -7.56
C SER A 134 4.82 17.22 -7.20
N PRO A 135 5.16 18.43 -6.72
CA PRO A 135 4.19 19.51 -6.56
C PRO A 135 3.78 20.13 -7.90
N VAL A 136 4.52 19.86 -8.99
CA VAL A 136 4.23 20.39 -10.32
C VAL A 136 3.39 19.39 -11.11
N ARG A 137 2.07 19.56 -11.13
CA ARG A 137 1.13 18.62 -11.78
C ARG A 137 1.47 18.29 -13.24
N SER A 138 1.97 19.25 -14.03
CA SER A 138 2.35 19.02 -15.43
C SER A 138 3.56 18.08 -15.61
N SER A 139 4.30 17.81 -14.53
CA SER A 139 5.42 16.86 -14.52
C SER A 139 5.04 15.46 -14.06
N VAL A 140 3.78 15.24 -13.63
CA VAL A 140 3.32 13.96 -13.09
C VAL A 140 2.90 13.03 -14.22
N ASP A 141 3.54 11.86 -14.28
CA ASP A 141 3.20 10.77 -15.19
C ASP A 141 2.59 9.58 -14.44
N TYR A 142 1.26 9.57 -14.35
CA TYR A 142 0.51 8.51 -13.66
C TYR A 142 0.74 7.11 -14.27
N THR A 143 1.08 7.03 -15.56
CA THR A 143 1.36 5.75 -16.24
C THR A 143 2.66 5.10 -15.77
N ARG A 144 3.49 5.88 -15.06
CA ARG A 144 4.76 5.43 -14.47
C ARG A 144 4.72 5.34 -12.95
N GLY A 145 3.52 5.36 -12.36
CA GLY A 145 3.36 5.26 -10.91
C GLY A 145 3.78 6.53 -10.16
N GLN A 146 3.39 7.70 -10.68
CA GLN A 146 3.69 8.99 -10.05
C GLN A 146 2.46 9.63 -9.40
N ALA A 147 2.71 10.60 -8.53
CA ALA A 147 1.70 11.35 -7.80
C ALA A 147 1.93 12.86 -7.85
N GLU A 148 0.84 13.62 -7.74
CA GLU A 148 0.88 15.01 -7.32
C GLU A 148 0.99 15.04 -5.78
N GLY A 149 1.81 15.91 -5.22
CA GLY A 149 1.91 16.09 -3.76
C GLY A 149 2.65 17.36 -3.38
N HIS A 150 2.18 18.06 -2.34
CA HIS A 150 2.71 19.36 -1.93
C HIS A 150 3.24 19.31 -0.50
N TYR A 151 4.41 19.87 -0.24
CA TYR A 151 4.91 19.98 1.13
C TYR A 151 4.10 20.98 1.94
N ARG A 152 3.85 20.63 3.20
CA ARG A 152 3.25 21.48 4.22
C ARG A 152 3.98 21.29 5.54
N ARG A 153 4.22 22.39 6.25
CA ARG A 153 4.73 22.34 7.62
C ARG A 153 3.54 22.30 8.59
N LEU A 154 3.48 21.28 9.43
CA LEU A 154 2.47 21.11 10.47
C LEU A 154 3.04 21.50 11.83
N ASN A 155 2.31 22.32 12.58
CA ASN A 155 2.59 22.59 13.98
C ASN A 155 1.80 21.61 14.87
N ARG A 156 2.49 20.81 15.69
CA ARG A 156 1.88 19.80 16.55
C ARG A 156 2.32 19.94 18.00
N ASN A 157 1.34 20.09 18.88
CA ASN A 157 1.55 19.94 20.31
C ASN A 157 1.67 18.46 20.67
N VAL A 158 2.86 18.06 21.11
CA VAL A 158 3.09 16.76 21.73
C VAL A 158 2.53 16.83 23.14
N VAL A 159 1.46 16.11 23.39
CA VAL A 159 0.75 16.07 24.68
C VAL A 159 1.13 14.85 25.49
N SER A 160 0.98 14.92 26.81
CA SER A 160 1.12 13.74 27.67
C SER A 160 0.10 12.66 27.29
N ARG A 161 0.55 11.40 27.33
CA ARG A 161 -0.31 10.22 27.11
C ARG A 161 -0.94 9.71 28.41
N ASN A 162 -0.52 10.23 29.57
CA ASN A 162 -1.09 9.83 30.85
C ASN A 162 -2.48 10.48 31.03
N PRO A 163 -3.51 9.72 31.46
CA PRO A 163 -4.83 10.28 31.71
C PRO A 163 -4.83 11.41 32.77
N GLU A 164 -3.96 11.29 33.78
CA GLU A 164 -3.86 12.22 34.91
C GLU A 164 -3.33 13.60 34.51
N ASP A 165 -2.51 13.66 33.45
CA ASP A 165 -1.91 14.90 32.96
C ASP A 165 -2.87 15.66 32.02
N ASN A 166 -4.11 15.19 31.86
CA ASN A 166 -5.18 15.85 31.10
C ASN A 166 -4.80 16.31 29.67
N ARG A 167 -3.89 15.58 29.02
CA ARG A 167 -3.27 15.92 27.72
C ARG A 167 -2.59 17.30 27.71
N GLU A 168 -1.96 17.71 28.81
CA GLU A 168 -1.16 18.93 28.82
C GLU A 168 -0.07 18.89 27.73
N PRO A 169 0.14 20.00 26.99
CA PRO A 169 1.20 20.10 26.00
C PRO A 169 2.58 20.03 26.66
N LEU A 170 3.35 19.00 26.33
CA LEU A 170 4.74 18.81 26.79
C LEU A 170 5.74 19.59 25.94
N ARG A 171 5.50 19.69 24.62
CA ARG A 171 6.29 20.49 23.68
C ARG A 171 5.52 20.75 22.39
N ASN A 172 5.87 21.81 21.69
CA ASN A 172 5.44 22.03 20.31
C ASN A 172 6.55 21.50 19.37
N ALA A 173 6.16 20.77 18.33
CA ALA A 173 7.05 20.26 17.29
C ALA A 173 6.49 20.61 15.92
N GLU A 174 7.37 21.10 15.04
CA GLU A 174 7.07 21.28 13.63
C GLU A 174 7.45 20.01 12.87
N LEU A 175 6.54 19.52 12.02
CA LEU A 175 6.72 18.32 11.22
C LEU A 175 6.42 18.63 9.76
N ASP A 176 7.25 18.14 8.86
CA ASP A 176 6.93 18.15 7.43
C ASP A 176 5.89 17.07 7.12
N ALA A 177 4.94 17.41 6.26
CA ALA A 177 3.97 16.49 5.71
C ALA A 177 3.82 16.75 4.20
N VAL A 178 3.53 15.68 3.46
CA VAL A 178 3.08 15.77 2.07
C VAL A 178 1.56 15.84 2.09
N GLY A 179 1.00 16.95 1.65
CA GLY A 179 -0.45 17.15 1.58
C GLY A 179 -1.00 17.14 0.17
N ASN A 180 -2.32 16.96 0.06
CA ASN A 180 -3.06 16.81 -1.19
C ASN A 180 -2.40 15.79 -2.14
N PHE A 181 -1.94 14.67 -1.59
CA PHE A 181 -1.30 13.64 -2.37
C PHE A 181 -2.38 12.91 -3.20
N ASP A 182 -2.21 12.84 -4.52
CA ASP A 182 -3.11 12.11 -5.42
C ASP A 182 -2.27 11.50 -6.55
N GLY A 183 -2.22 10.17 -6.60
CA GLY A 183 -1.34 9.50 -7.54
C GLY A 183 -1.66 8.05 -7.83
N ALA A 184 -0.90 7.53 -8.78
CA ALA A 184 -0.93 6.14 -9.17
C ALA A 184 0.22 5.40 -8.49
N TRP A 185 -0.09 4.30 -7.80
CA TRP A 185 0.90 3.33 -7.38
C TRP A 185 0.95 2.19 -8.40
N HIS A 186 2.13 2.01 -8.99
CA HIS A 186 2.35 1.02 -10.03
C HIS A 186 2.82 -0.32 -9.46
N LEU A 187 2.03 -1.35 -9.68
CA LEU A 187 2.31 -2.74 -9.37
C LEU A 187 2.48 -3.55 -10.66
N SER A 188 3.41 -4.51 -10.67
CA SER A 188 3.60 -5.41 -11.82
C SER A 188 3.63 -6.86 -11.37
N PHE A 189 2.78 -7.72 -11.93
CA PHE A 189 2.81 -9.16 -11.73
C PHE A 189 3.81 -9.82 -12.70
N ARG A 190 4.79 -10.53 -12.15
CA ARG A 190 5.69 -11.40 -12.94
C ARG A 190 4.97 -12.61 -13.51
N GLU A 191 3.97 -13.09 -12.78
CA GLU A 191 3.04 -14.13 -13.20
C GLU A 191 1.67 -13.67 -12.72
N ILE A 192 0.75 -13.44 -13.66
CA ILE A 192 -0.61 -13.03 -13.34
C ILE A 192 -1.49 -14.27 -13.14
N LYS A 193 -2.27 -14.26 -12.07
CA LYS A 193 -3.25 -15.31 -11.75
C LYS A 193 -4.53 -14.71 -11.18
N PRO A 194 -5.70 -15.34 -11.36
CA PRO A 194 -6.98 -14.83 -10.85
C PRO A 194 -6.94 -14.56 -9.35
N GLU A 195 -6.41 -15.50 -8.56
CA GLU A 195 -6.34 -15.40 -7.11
C GLU A 195 -5.44 -14.24 -6.64
N PHE A 196 -4.43 -13.86 -7.43
CA PHE A 196 -3.55 -12.74 -7.11
C PHE A 196 -4.24 -11.40 -7.33
N VAL A 197 -4.96 -11.28 -8.46
CA VAL A 197 -5.70 -10.06 -8.78
C VAL A 197 -6.89 -9.90 -7.82
N ALA A 198 -7.60 -10.98 -7.49
CA ALA A 198 -8.67 -10.96 -6.47
C ALA A 198 -8.14 -10.54 -5.11
N LEU A 199 -7.02 -11.11 -4.67
CA LEU A 199 -6.44 -10.76 -3.37
C LEU A 199 -6.02 -9.30 -3.34
N LEU A 200 -5.45 -8.77 -4.43
CA LEU A 200 -5.15 -7.35 -4.54
C LEU A 200 -6.41 -6.50 -4.45
N ALA A 201 -7.44 -6.80 -5.24
CA ALA A 201 -8.69 -6.04 -5.26
C ALA A 201 -9.34 -5.98 -3.87
N GLU A 202 -9.51 -7.13 -3.22
CA GLU A 202 -10.08 -7.19 -1.87
C GLU A 202 -9.20 -6.52 -0.82
N THR A 203 -7.88 -6.57 -0.99
CA THR A 203 -6.97 -5.88 -0.10
C THR A 203 -7.11 -4.37 -0.21
N ILE A 204 -7.25 -3.83 -1.43
CA ILE A 204 -7.43 -2.39 -1.60
C ILE A 204 -8.78 -1.95 -1.02
N ASP A 205 -9.86 -2.72 -1.25
CA ASP A 205 -11.17 -2.45 -0.63
C ASP A 205 -11.09 -2.51 0.90
N TYR A 206 -10.38 -3.50 1.45
CA TYR A 206 -10.14 -3.63 2.89
C TYR A 206 -9.38 -2.43 3.45
N LEU A 207 -8.28 -2.05 2.81
CA LEU A 207 -7.43 -0.94 3.28
C LEU A 207 -8.17 0.40 3.21
N ASP A 208 -8.98 0.63 2.18
CA ASP A 208 -9.82 1.84 2.11
C ASP A 208 -10.90 1.86 3.19
N ALA A 209 -11.57 0.72 3.42
CA ALA A 209 -12.60 0.60 4.46
C ALA A 209 -12.01 0.81 5.88
N HIS A 210 -10.74 0.46 6.09
CA HIS A 210 -10.04 0.59 7.38
C HIS A 210 -9.03 1.74 7.41
N LYS A 211 -9.10 2.71 6.49
CA LYS A 211 -8.12 3.80 6.39
C LYS A 211 -7.95 4.66 7.64
N THR A 212 -8.96 4.72 8.50
CA THR A 212 -8.92 5.43 9.79
C THR A 212 -8.31 4.59 10.91
N ASP A 213 -8.23 3.27 10.72
CA ASP A 213 -7.74 2.36 11.75
C ASP A 213 -6.22 2.49 11.84
N PHE A 214 -5.75 2.80 13.04
CA PHE A 214 -4.34 3.05 13.30
C PHE A 214 -3.41 1.92 12.81
N MET A 215 -3.89 0.67 12.84
CA MET A 215 -3.13 -0.51 12.40
C MET A 215 -3.00 -0.64 10.88
N HIS A 216 -3.88 0.02 10.10
CA HIS A 216 -3.96 -0.08 8.65
C HIS A 216 -3.57 1.21 7.93
N GLN A 217 -3.12 2.22 8.66
CA GLN A 217 -2.55 3.44 8.08
C GLN A 217 -1.24 3.13 7.36
N LEU A 218 -0.99 3.81 6.24
CA LEU A 218 0.23 3.65 5.46
C LEU A 218 1.47 3.96 6.33
N GLY A 219 2.46 3.06 6.36
CA GLY A 219 3.66 3.21 7.17
C GLY A 219 4.51 1.93 7.19
N GLY A 220 5.83 2.06 7.34
CA GLY A 220 6.73 0.91 7.37
C GLY A 220 6.57 0.02 8.60
N ALA A 221 7.17 -1.18 8.56
CA ALA A 221 7.13 -2.15 9.64
C ALA A 221 7.57 -1.52 10.97
N ARG A 222 6.59 -1.16 11.81
CA ARG A 222 6.70 -0.56 13.17
C ARG A 222 6.80 0.97 13.27
N ASN A 223 6.78 1.71 12.16
CA ASN A 223 6.63 3.18 12.19
C ASN A 223 5.23 3.56 11.69
N PHE A 224 4.35 3.63 12.67
CA PHE A 224 2.96 4.04 12.57
C PHE A 224 2.84 5.52 12.12
N GLY A 225 1.93 5.80 11.20
CA GLY A 225 1.40 7.16 11.00
C GLY A 225 1.90 7.90 9.76
N GLY A 226 2.12 7.20 8.64
CA GLY A 226 2.26 7.88 7.35
C GLY A 226 1.02 8.70 7.07
N GLY A 227 -0.20 8.15 7.20
CA GLY A 227 -1.43 8.94 7.12
C GLY A 227 -2.67 8.09 6.83
N ILE A 228 -3.85 8.72 6.91
CA ILE A 228 -5.11 8.17 6.39
C ILE A 228 -5.02 8.24 4.87
N VAL A 229 -5.24 7.10 4.21
CA VAL A 229 -5.09 6.96 2.77
C VAL A 229 -6.38 6.41 2.20
N ASP A 230 -7.00 7.16 1.30
CA ASP A 230 -8.02 6.63 0.42
C ASP A 230 -7.32 5.86 -0.70
N CYS A 231 -7.81 4.67 -1.02
CA CYS A 231 -7.23 3.88 -2.09
C CYS A 231 -8.26 3.11 -2.91
N GLU A 232 -7.99 2.97 -4.20
CA GLU A 232 -8.89 2.32 -5.15
C GLU A 232 -8.04 1.55 -6.18
N LEU A 233 -8.40 0.30 -6.48
CA LEU A 233 -7.80 -0.42 -7.59
C LEU A 233 -8.35 0.19 -8.88
N VAL A 234 -7.49 0.82 -9.67
CA VAL A 234 -7.88 1.27 -11.01
C VAL A 234 -8.18 0.03 -11.84
N ASN A 235 -9.32 0.02 -12.53
CA ASN A 235 -9.79 -1.12 -13.32
C ASN A 235 -8.64 -1.67 -14.19
N PRO A 236 -8.22 -2.94 -13.99
CA PRO A 236 -7.09 -3.53 -14.70
C PRO A 236 -7.24 -3.59 -16.23
N PHE A 237 -8.46 -3.44 -16.77
CA PHE A 237 -8.74 -3.42 -18.21
C PHE A 237 -8.62 -2.03 -18.84
N TYR A 238 -8.30 -1.00 -18.06
CA TYR A 238 -8.09 0.34 -18.60
C TYR A 238 -6.78 0.42 -19.38
N ASN A 239 -6.85 0.93 -20.61
CA ASN A 239 -5.66 1.27 -21.37
C ASN A 239 -5.01 2.56 -20.82
N GLU A 240 -3.82 2.91 -21.33
CA GLU A 240 -3.06 4.09 -20.90
C GLU A 240 -3.87 5.41 -20.97
N THR A 241 -4.74 5.55 -21.97
CA THR A 241 -5.57 6.77 -22.13
C THR A 241 -6.68 6.82 -21.08
N GLU A 242 -7.31 5.68 -20.80
CA GLU A 242 -8.32 5.54 -19.76
C GLU A 242 -7.69 5.74 -18.36
N LEU A 243 -6.51 5.18 -18.12
CA LEU A 243 -5.72 5.40 -16.90
C LEU A 243 -5.43 6.88 -16.67
N ARG A 244 -4.91 7.59 -17.68
CA ARG A 244 -4.68 9.06 -17.58
C ARG A 244 -5.96 9.83 -17.28
N ARG A 245 -7.09 9.37 -17.80
CA ARG A 245 -8.39 10.00 -17.60
C ARG A 245 -8.89 9.88 -16.16
N VAL A 246 -8.56 8.81 -15.45
CA VAL A 246 -8.88 8.65 -14.01
C VAL A 246 -8.32 9.81 -13.17
N PHE A 247 -7.14 10.32 -13.54
CA PHE A 247 -6.46 11.41 -12.82
C PHE A 247 -6.74 12.82 -13.41
N ASP A 248 -7.56 12.90 -14.45
CA ASP A 248 -7.98 14.16 -15.05
C ASP A 248 -9.24 14.69 -14.38
N ARG A 249 -9.08 15.54 -13.36
CA ARG A 249 -10.18 16.18 -12.60
C ARG A 249 -11.24 16.88 -13.48
N GLY A 250 -10.92 17.24 -14.72
CA GLY A 250 -11.87 17.86 -15.65
C GLY A 250 -12.72 16.88 -16.45
N LYS A 251 -12.50 15.57 -16.30
CA LYS A 251 -13.14 14.53 -17.11
C LYS A 251 -13.77 13.46 -16.22
N GLY A 252 -15.03 13.12 -16.49
CA GLY A 252 -15.68 11.92 -15.94
C GLY A 252 -15.34 10.66 -16.75
N LYS A 253 -15.74 9.49 -16.28
CA LYS A 253 -15.63 8.23 -17.05
C LYS A 253 -16.38 8.35 -18.39
N THR A 254 -15.92 7.57 -19.38
CA THR A 254 -16.65 7.43 -20.65
C THR A 254 -17.57 6.22 -20.56
N GLN A 255 -18.60 6.14 -21.41
CA GLN A 255 -19.47 4.95 -21.46
C GLN A 255 -18.68 3.63 -21.60
N LYS A 256 -17.61 3.61 -22.41
CA LYS A 256 -16.76 2.42 -22.54
C LYS A 256 -16.01 2.05 -21.26
N MET A 257 -15.67 3.04 -20.44
CA MET A 257 -15.03 2.78 -19.15
C MET A 257 -16.04 2.26 -18.13
N GLU A 258 -17.27 2.78 -18.17
CA GLU A 258 -18.38 2.27 -17.34
C GLU A 258 -18.71 0.83 -17.72
N GLU A 259 -18.81 0.51 -19.02
CA GLU A 259 -19.02 -0.87 -19.50
C GLU A 259 -17.91 -1.83 -19.01
N LYS A 260 -16.64 -1.39 -19.01
CA LYS A 260 -15.53 -2.18 -18.45
C LYS A 260 -15.59 -2.32 -16.93
N ASP A 261 -16.11 -1.31 -16.23
CA ASP A 261 -16.27 -1.38 -14.78
C ASP A 261 -17.36 -2.38 -14.41
N ASP A 262 -18.47 -2.38 -15.15
CA ASP A 262 -19.55 -3.34 -15.00
C ASP A 262 -19.05 -4.76 -15.31
N GLU A 263 -18.34 -4.96 -16.44
CA GLU A 263 -17.75 -6.26 -16.80
C GLU A 263 -16.75 -6.76 -15.74
N TRP A 264 -15.89 -5.86 -15.22
CA TRP A 264 -14.98 -6.17 -14.12
C TRP A 264 -15.72 -6.61 -12.86
N ALA A 265 -16.74 -5.86 -12.44
CA ALA A 265 -17.45 -6.09 -11.19
C ALA A 265 -18.36 -7.33 -11.24
N ASP A 266 -19.04 -7.54 -12.36
CA ASP A 266 -20.10 -8.54 -12.49
C ASP A 266 -19.62 -9.87 -13.08
N GLU A 267 -18.57 -9.86 -13.92
CA GLU A 267 -18.09 -11.07 -14.61
C GLU A 267 -16.74 -11.54 -14.07
N TYR A 268 -15.69 -10.71 -14.15
CA TYR A 268 -14.32 -11.15 -13.85
C TYR A 268 -14.01 -11.27 -12.37
N LEU A 269 -14.32 -10.23 -11.57
CA LEU A 269 -13.99 -10.21 -10.15
C LEU A 269 -14.63 -11.39 -9.39
N PRO A 270 -15.91 -11.76 -9.60
CA PRO A 270 -16.51 -12.91 -8.93
C PRO A 270 -15.80 -14.24 -9.23
N GLU A 271 -15.37 -14.47 -10.47
CA GLU A 271 -14.60 -15.66 -10.85
C GLU A 271 -13.23 -15.66 -10.16
N PHE A 272 -12.54 -14.51 -10.15
CA PHE A 272 -11.23 -14.39 -9.53
C PHE A 272 -11.31 -14.59 -8.01
N LYS A 273 -12.36 -14.07 -7.37
CA LYS A 273 -12.65 -14.30 -5.95
C LYS A 273 -12.92 -15.78 -5.66
N SER A 274 -13.56 -16.50 -6.58
CA SER A 274 -13.77 -17.94 -6.45
C SER A 274 -12.44 -18.71 -6.51
N ALA A 275 -11.54 -18.32 -7.41
CA ALA A 275 -10.19 -18.88 -7.47
C ALA A 275 -9.39 -18.59 -6.18
N LEU A 276 -9.50 -17.39 -5.62
CA LEU A 276 -8.91 -17.04 -4.33
C LEU A 276 -9.48 -17.89 -3.19
N SER A 277 -10.80 -18.04 -3.09
CA SER A 277 -11.42 -18.91 -2.07
C SER A 277 -10.90 -20.34 -2.17
N ALA A 278 -10.91 -20.93 -3.37
CA ALA A 278 -10.39 -22.28 -3.59
C ALA A 278 -8.92 -22.41 -3.18
N ARG A 279 -8.11 -21.37 -3.43
CA ARG A 279 -6.70 -21.33 -3.03
C ARG A 279 -6.54 -21.29 -1.50
N VAL A 280 -7.28 -20.43 -0.82
CA VAL A 280 -7.20 -20.26 0.64
C VAL A 280 -7.74 -21.49 1.38
N GLU A 281 -8.84 -22.07 0.91
CA GLU A 281 -9.43 -23.28 1.49
C GLU A 281 -8.53 -24.51 1.32
N ALA A 282 -7.83 -24.64 0.20
CA ALA A 282 -6.87 -25.73 -0.01
C ALA A 282 -5.62 -25.63 0.88
N GLU A 283 -5.36 -24.46 1.46
CA GLU A 283 -4.21 -24.15 2.32
C GLU A 283 -4.56 -24.16 3.83
N SER A 284 -5.84 -24.33 4.17
CA SER A 284 -6.37 -24.32 5.54
C SER A 284 -6.43 -25.72 6.15
#